data_AF-A0A651EAU1-F1
#
_entry.id   AF-A0A651EAU1-F1
#
_cell.length_a   1.000
_cell.length_b   1.000
_cell.length_c   1.000
_cell.angle_alpha   90.00
_cell.angle_beta   90.00
_cell.angle_gamma   90.00
#
_symmetry.space_group_name_H-M   'P 1'
#
loop_
_entity.id
_entity.type
_entity.pdbx_description
1 polymer ?
#
loop_
_entity_poly.entity_id
_entity_poly.type
_entity_poly.pdbx_seq_one_letter_code
_entity_poly.pdbx_strand_id
1 'polypeptide(L)'
;MGDSSNSNDSTTVPTPEDWDVHGAPDATLGGYFAEHERPPGFDGLDGQPYTVSMETEKTPDLRHPFEGFLVFPRWAETGVGVVGHVESLTLVKGKTRDEVLAELGDLTLVQVKALLDDALRRRAELDHDDGGPGPPHPEG
;
A
#
# COMPACT_ATOMS: atom_id res chain seq x y z
N MET A 1 43.02 17.44 45.58
CA MET A 1 43.57 17.29 44.22
C MET A 1 43.16 15.86 43.79
N GLY A 2 42.13 15.62 42.97
CA GLY A 2 42.07 15.86 41.52
C GLY A 2 43.16 15.01 40.86
N ASP A 3 42.89 13.84 40.28
CA ASP A 3 42.14 13.68 39.03
C ASP A 3 41.36 12.36 38.89
N SER A 4 40.26 12.45 38.15
CA SER A 4 39.53 11.34 37.55
C SER A 4 40.11 11.05 36.17
N SER A 5 40.23 9.78 35.79
CA SER A 5 40.27 9.38 34.38
C SER A 5 39.77 7.94 34.22
N ASN A 6 38.45 7.82 34.12
CA ASN A 6 37.79 6.65 33.56
C ASN A 6 37.78 6.83 32.03
N SER A 7 38.78 6.28 31.32
CA SER A 7 38.76 6.20 29.86
C SER A 7 37.98 4.96 29.45
N ASN A 8 36.69 5.14 29.20
CA ASN A 8 35.88 4.24 28.36
C ASN A 8 35.37 5.02 27.14
N ASP A 9 36.27 5.65 26.39
CA ASP A 9 35.97 6.07 25.02
C ASP A 9 36.24 4.87 24.11
N SER A 10 35.27 3.95 24.06
CA SER A 10 35.10 3.07 22.92
C SER A 10 33.88 3.58 22.18
N THR A 11 34.08 4.63 21.40
CA THR A 11 33.19 4.98 20.30
C THR A 11 33.25 3.82 19.32
N THR A 12 32.41 2.80 19.54
CA THR A 12 32.08 1.80 18.52
C THR A 12 31.40 2.58 17.40
N VAL A 13 32.16 2.91 16.37
CA VAL A 13 31.59 3.28 15.08
C VAL A 13 30.79 2.09 14.60
N PRO A 14 29.47 2.21 14.35
CA PRO A 14 28.73 1.14 13.71
C PRO A 14 29.33 0.91 12.31
N THR A 15 29.79 -0.30 12.05
CA THR A 15 30.41 -0.74 10.79
C THR A 15 29.35 -0.90 9.69
N PRO A 16 29.66 -0.58 8.38
CA PRO A 16 28.85 -0.65 7.11
C PRO A 16 27.82 -1.77 6.90
N GLU A 17 27.77 -2.72 7.83
CA GLU A 17 27.05 -3.98 7.84
C GLU A 17 25.86 -4.00 8.82
N ASP A 18 25.68 -2.98 9.66
CA ASP A 18 24.51 -2.82 10.56
C ASP A 18 23.26 -2.22 9.87
N TRP A 19 23.38 -1.70 8.65
CA TRP A 19 22.23 -1.34 7.82
C TRP A 19 21.83 -2.56 7.01
N ASP A 20 21.30 -3.57 7.70
CA ASP A 20 20.59 -4.65 7.03
C ASP A 20 19.33 -4.07 6.37
N VAL A 21 19.52 -3.46 5.20
CA VAL A 21 18.49 -2.89 4.32
C VAL A 21 17.59 -4.01 3.73
N HIS A 22 17.86 -5.27 4.09
CA HIS A 22 17.04 -6.42 3.77
C HIS A 22 16.08 -6.84 4.91
N GLY A 23 16.04 -6.12 6.04
CA GLY A 23 15.32 -6.57 7.24
C GLY A 23 14.60 -5.49 8.05
N ALA A 24 14.19 -4.37 7.45
CA ALA A 24 13.31 -3.44 8.17
C ALA A 24 11.93 -4.11 8.34
N PRO A 25 11.48 -4.41 9.57
CA PRO A 25 10.26 -5.18 9.82
C PRO A 25 8.99 -4.49 9.29
N ASP A 26 9.07 -3.22 8.92
CA ASP A 26 8.01 -2.38 8.36
C ASP A 26 8.05 -2.27 6.82
N ALA A 27 8.92 -3.03 6.13
CA ALA A 27 9.05 -2.97 4.67
C ALA A 27 7.90 -3.66 3.90
N THR A 28 7.17 -4.57 4.55
CA THR A 28 5.97 -5.20 4.02
C THR A 28 4.71 -4.60 4.63
N LEU A 29 3.58 -4.76 3.97
CA LEU A 29 2.31 -4.21 4.43
C LEU A 29 1.90 -4.79 5.79
N GLY A 30 2.01 -6.11 5.94
CA GLY A 30 1.73 -6.81 7.20
C GLY A 30 2.75 -6.43 8.29
N GLY A 31 4.01 -6.29 7.92
CA GLY A 31 5.07 -5.83 8.81
C GLY A 31 4.84 -4.41 9.34
N TYR A 32 4.46 -3.49 8.44
CA TYR A 32 4.10 -2.12 8.80
C TYR A 32 2.92 -2.07 9.77
N PHE A 33 1.85 -2.84 9.52
CA PHE A 33 0.71 -2.92 10.43
C PHE A 33 1.03 -3.56 11.79
N ALA A 34 2.05 -4.42 11.85
CA ALA A 34 2.49 -5.00 13.12
C ALA A 34 3.26 -3.99 13.98
N GLU A 35 4.03 -3.08 13.35
CA GLU A 35 4.85 -2.08 14.04
C GLU A 35 4.08 -0.77 14.32
N HIS A 36 3.10 -0.42 13.48
CA HIS A 36 2.43 0.88 13.52
C HIS A 36 0.93 0.82 13.79
N GLU A 37 0.43 1.79 14.56
CA GLU A 37 -1.00 1.94 14.87
C GLU A 37 -1.84 2.55 13.73
N ARG A 38 -1.21 2.90 12.60
CA ARG A 38 -1.84 3.56 11.46
C ARG A 38 -1.43 2.90 10.15
N PRO A 39 -2.26 2.95 9.09
CA PRO A 39 -1.85 2.47 7.78
C PRO A 39 -0.75 3.34 7.16
N PRO A 40 0.06 2.80 6.24
CA PRO A 40 1.02 3.59 5.49
C PRO A 40 0.31 4.57 4.56
N GLY A 41 0.90 5.76 4.39
CA GLY A 41 0.42 6.80 3.50
C GLY A 41 1.19 6.80 2.17
N PHE A 42 0.49 7.09 1.08
CA PHE A 42 1.03 7.12 -0.28
C PHE A 42 0.51 8.36 -1.03
N ASP A 43 1.37 8.97 -1.84
CA ASP A 43 0.95 10.01 -2.79
C ASP A 43 0.46 9.37 -4.08
N GLY A 44 -0.80 9.63 -4.46
CA GLY A 44 -1.36 9.21 -5.74
C GLY A 44 -0.73 9.95 -6.92
N LEU A 45 -0.78 9.35 -8.11
CA LEU A 45 -0.38 10.03 -9.35
C LEU A 45 -1.27 11.24 -9.70
N ASP A 46 -2.46 11.32 -9.10
CA ASP A 46 -3.37 12.46 -9.16
C ASP A 46 -3.03 13.56 -8.13
N GLY A 47 -1.95 13.39 -7.37
CA GLY A 47 -1.47 14.34 -6.35
C GLY A 47 -2.26 14.31 -5.04
N GLN A 48 -3.17 13.35 -4.86
CA GLN A 48 -3.98 13.24 -3.64
C GLN A 48 -3.37 12.24 -2.64
N PRO A 49 -3.58 12.43 -1.33
CA PRO A 49 -3.09 11.50 -0.31
C PRO A 49 -3.97 10.25 -0.20
N TYR A 50 -3.33 9.10 -0.13
CA TYR A 50 -3.97 7.79 0.01
C TYR A 50 -3.43 7.01 1.21
N THR A 51 -4.30 6.20 1.82
CA THR A 51 -3.89 5.11 2.71
C THR A 51 -4.23 3.77 2.07
N VAL A 52 -3.95 2.66 2.74
CA VAL A 52 -4.27 1.30 2.25
C VAL A 52 -4.98 0.49 3.33
N SER A 53 -5.90 -0.38 2.90
CA SER A 53 -6.51 -1.45 3.71
C SER A 53 -6.42 -2.78 2.96
N MET A 54 -6.14 -3.86 3.68
CA MET A 54 -6.22 -5.23 3.16
C MET A 54 -7.64 -5.73 3.30
N GLU A 55 -8.30 -5.98 2.17
CA GLU A 55 -9.68 -6.45 2.16
C GLU A 55 -9.76 -7.88 1.64
N THR A 56 -10.75 -8.60 2.14
CA THR A 56 -11.05 -9.97 1.71
C THR A 56 -12.54 -10.12 1.49
N GLU A 57 -12.92 -10.71 0.37
CA GLU A 57 -14.31 -11.02 0.06
C GLU A 57 -14.48 -12.54 -0.09
N LYS A 58 -15.64 -13.05 0.34
CA LYS A 58 -16.01 -14.45 0.13
C LYS A 58 -16.70 -14.61 -1.22
N THR A 59 -16.23 -15.53 -2.04
CA THR A 59 -16.74 -15.77 -3.40
C THR A 59 -17.40 -17.14 -3.54
N PRO A 60 -18.11 -17.40 -4.66
CA PRO A 60 -18.69 -18.71 -4.96
C PRO A 60 -17.68 -19.80 -5.33
N ASP A 61 -16.40 -19.48 -5.51
CA ASP A 61 -15.37 -20.48 -5.86
C ASP A 61 -15.09 -21.40 -4.67
N LEU A 62 -15.61 -22.63 -4.72
CA LEU A 62 -15.44 -23.59 -3.63
C LEU A 62 -13.99 -24.06 -3.43
N ARG A 63 -13.10 -23.87 -4.40
CA ARG A 63 -11.68 -24.22 -4.29
C ARG A 63 -10.89 -23.13 -3.59
N HIS A 64 -11.22 -21.86 -3.88
CA HIS A 64 -10.63 -20.67 -3.27
C HIS A 64 -11.74 -19.68 -2.87
N PRO A 65 -12.49 -19.98 -1.79
CA PRO A 65 -13.67 -19.22 -1.40
C PRO A 65 -13.39 -17.80 -0.92
N PHE A 66 -12.12 -17.41 -0.76
CA PHE A 66 -11.75 -16.05 -0.39
C PHE A 66 -10.86 -15.43 -1.46
N GLU A 67 -11.13 -14.18 -1.80
CA GLU A 67 -10.31 -13.35 -2.65
C GLU A 67 -9.81 -12.13 -1.87
N GLY A 68 -8.58 -11.71 -2.15
CA GLY A 68 -7.91 -10.60 -1.49
C GLY A 68 -7.54 -9.49 -2.45
N PHE A 69 -7.75 -8.26 -2.03
CA PHE A 69 -7.43 -7.06 -2.78
C PHE A 69 -7.10 -5.92 -1.81
N LEU A 70 -6.57 -4.83 -2.35
CA LEU A 70 -6.26 -3.62 -1.59
C LEU A 70 -7.28 -2.54 -1.91
N VAL A 71 -7.78 -1.88 -0.87
CA VAL A 71 -8.56 -0.65 -0.98
C VAL A 71 -7.68 0.52 -0.60
N PHE A 72 -7.73 1.57 -1.41
CA PHE A 72 -6.97 2.80 -1.20
C PHE A 72 -7.91 3.98 -0.94
N PRO A 73 -8.25 4.27 0.32
CA PRO A 73 -9.00 5.48 0.67
C PRO A 73 -8.23 6.73 0.27
N ARG A 74 -8.87 7.60 -0.52
CA ARG A 74 -8.40 8.94 -0.85
C ARG A 74 -8.83 9.91 0.24
N TRP A 75 -7.88 10.65 0.78
CA TRP A 75 -8.12 11.66 1.79
C TRP A 75 -8.27 13.05 1.17
N ALA A 76 -9.05 13.91 1.82
CA ALA A 76 -9.00 15.34 1.49
C ALA A 76 -7.59 15.88 1.72
N GLU A 77 -7.15 16.87 0.95
CA GLU A 77 -5.84 17.54 1.14
C GLU A 77 -5.66 18.12 2.55
N THR A 78 -6.77 18.49 3.21
CA THR A 78 -6.77 18.96 4.61
C THR A 78 -6.49 17.84 5.62
N GLY A 79 -6.45 16.59 5.19
CA GLY A 79 -6.35 15.39 6.03
C GLY A 79 -7.65 15.05 6.77
N VAL A 80 -8.72 15.83 6.58
CA VAL A 80 -9.97 15.68 7.34
C VAL A 80 -10.99 14.89 6.51
N GLY A 81 -10.86 13.56 6.58
CA GLY A 81 -11.85 12.62 6.05
C GLY A 81 -11.53 12.03 4.68
N VAL A 82 -12.18 10.90 4.40
CA VAL A 82 -12.09 10.16 3.15
C VAL A 82 -13.07 10.77 2.14
N VAL A 83 -12.56 11.16 0.97
CA VAL A 83 -13.32 11.82 -0.13
C VAL A 83 -13.57 10.89 -1.31
N GLY A 84 -13.12 9.64 -1.22
CA GLY A 84 -13.31 8.59 -2.22
C GLY A 84 -12.32 7.46 -1.99
N HIS A 85 -12.27 6.51 -2.91
CA HIS A 85 -11.28 5.44 -2.89
C HIS A 85 -11.07 4.86 -4.29
N VAL A 86 -9.98 4.14 -4.45
CA VAL A 86 -9.76 3.23 -5.59
C VAL A 86 -9.38 1.85 -5.06
N GLU A 87 -9.57 0.83 -5.88
CA GLU A 87 -9.35 -0.57 -5.49
C GLU A 87 -8.36 -1.23 -6.46
N SER A 88 -7.52 -2.12 -5.94
CA SER A 88 -6.78 -3.04 -6.80
C SER A 88 -7.74 -4.06 -7.41
N LEU A 89 -7.28 -4.75 -8.47
CA LEU A 89 -7.89 -6.02 -8.86
C LEU A 89 -7.65 -7.07 -7.76
N THR A 90 -8.32 -8.22 -7.84
CA THR A 90 -8.00 -9.38 -7.01
C THR A 90 -6.53 -9.76 -7.18
N LEU A 91 -5.80 -9.81 -6.06
CA LEU A 91 -4.37 -10.13 -6.01
C LEU A 91 -4.14 -11.57 -5.57
N VAL A 92 -4.94 -12.06 -4.63
CA VAL A 92 -4.76 -13.35 -3.96
C VAL A 92 -6.08 -14.10 -3.91
N LYS A 93 -6.05 -15.45 -4.00
CA LYS A 93 -7.19 -16.31 -3.69
C LYS A 93 -6.79 -17.43 -2.75
N GLY A 94 -7.56 -17.63 -1.67
CA GLY A 94 -7.23 -18.57 -0.60
C GLY A 94 -8.42 -19.37 -0.10
N LYS A 95 -8.13 -20.36 0.75
CA LYS A 95 -9.14 -21.22 1.39
C LYS A 95 -9.71 -20.59 2.65
N THR A 96 -8.95 -19.71 3.29
CA THR A 96 -9.37 -18.97 4.48
C THR A 96 -9.08 -17.49 4.34
N ARG A 97 -9.78 -16.67 5.14
CA ARG A 97 -9.51 -15.24 5.23
C ARG A 97 -8.07 -14.96 5.67
N ASP A 98 -7.59 -15.69 6.67
CA ASP A 98 -6.26 -15.45 7.26
C ASP A 98 -5.13 -15.78 6.28
N GLU A 99 -5.28 -16.81 5.45
CA GLU A 99 -4.33 -17.14 4.38
C GLU A 99 -4.21 -15.99 3.39
N VAL A 100 -5.35 -15.44 2.95
CA VAL A 100 -5.39 -14.31 2.03
C VAL A 100 -4.78 -13.06 2.66
N LEU A 101 -5.11 -12.76 3.92
CA LEU A 101 -4.56 -11.60 4.63
C LEU A 101 -3.05 -11.72 4.85
N ALA A 102 -2.55 -12.92 5.17
CA ALA A 102 -1.11 -13.16 5.31
C ALA A 102 -0.37 -12.88 4.00
N GLU A 103 -0.89 -13.40 2.88
CA GLU A 103 -0.27 -13.21 1.57
C GLU A 103 -0.37 -11.75 1.07
N LEU A 104 -1.48 -11.05 1.36
CA LEU A 104 -1.55 -9.59 1.14
C LEU A 104 -0.54 -8.84 2.01
N GLY A 105 -0.31 -9.32 3.23
CA GLY A 105 0.65 -8.76 4.18
C GLY A 105 2.11 -8.88 3.71
N ASP A 106 2.43 -9.87 2.88
CA ASP A 106 3.78 -10.07 2.32
C ASP A 106 4.12 -9.08 1.20
N LEU A 107 3.14 -8.31 0.69
CA LEU A 107 3.39 -7.26 -0.29
C LEU A 107 4.29 -6.18 0.31
N THR A 108 5.38 -5.87 -0.38
CA THR A 108 6.25 -4.74 -0.01
C THR A 108 5.52 -3.41 -0.20
N LEU A 109 5.86 -2.39 0.57
CA LEU A 109 5.27 -1.05 0.41
C LEU A 109 5.49 -0.47 -1.00
N VAL A 110 6.57 -0.86 -1.67
CA VAL A 110 6.84 -0.50 -3.08
C VAL A 110 5.84 -1.16 -4.02
N GLN A 111 5.52 -2.44 -3.82
CA GLN A 111 4.48 -3.13 -4.59
C GLN A 111 3.09 -2.53 -4.33
N VAL A 112 2.77 -2.21 -3.08
CA VAL A 112 1.52 -1.53 -2.70
C VAL A 112 1.38 -0.19 -3.43
N LYS A 113 2.46 0.60 -3.51
CA LYS A 113 2.48 1.85 -4.28
C LYS A 113 2.25 1.63 -5.78
N ALA A 114 2.89 0.63 -6.37
CA ALA A 114 2.67 0.30 -7.79
C ALA A 114 1.20 -0.10 -8.08
N LEU A 115 0.57 -0.84 -7.15
CA LEU A 115 -0.83 -1.23 -7.24
C LEU A 115 -1.80 -0.04 -7.16
N LEU A 116 -1.50 0.96 -6.30
CA LEU A 116 -2.23 2.22 -6.27
C LEU A 116 -2.13 2.95 -7.61
N ASP A 117 -0.91 3.09 -8.15
CA ASP A 117 -0.68 3.77 -9.43
C ASP A 117 -1.42 3.10 -10.59
N ASP A 118 -1.45 1.77 -10.61
CA ASP A 118 -2.22 1.00 -11.60
C ASP A 118 -3.73 1.19 -11.41
N ALA A 119 -4.23 1.24 -10.18
CA ALA A 119 -5.64 1.49 -9.89
C ALA A 119 -6.10 2.88 -10.35
N LEU A 120 -5.26 3.91 -10.15
CA LEU A 120 -5.52 5.26 -10.61
C LEU A 120 -5.53 5.36 -12.15
N ARG A 121 -4.60 4.69 -12.83
CA ARG A 121 -4.57 4.64 -14.30
C ARG A 121 -5.84 4.01 -14.86
N ARG A 122 -6.26 2.85 -14.35
CA ARG A 122 -7.53 2.20 -14.74
C ARG A 122 -8.73 3.11 -14.49
N ARG A 123 -8.75 3.83 -13.35
CA ARG A 123 -9.84 4.75 -13.03
C ARG A 123 -9.92 5.89 -14.04
N ALA A 124 -8.78 6.48 -14.41
CA ALA A 124 -8.73 7.55 -15.40
C ALA A 124 -9.20 7.09 -16.79
N GLU A 125 -8.90 5.84 -17.18
CA GLU A 125 -9.40 5.24 -18.43
C GLU A 125 -10.93 5.12 -18.43
N LEU A 126 -11.51 4.65 -17.32
CA LEU A 126 -12.97 4.54 -17.17
C LEU A 126 -13.68 5.90 -17.20
N ASP A 127 -13.14 6.90 -16.51
CA ASP A 127 -13.71 8.25 -16.49
C ASP A 127 -13.59 8.96 -17.87
N HIS A 128 -12.67 8.52 -18.74
CA HIS A 128 -12.50 9.06 -20.10
C HIS A 128 -13.49 8.48 -21.13
N ASP A 129 -13.87 7.21 -20.99
CA ASP A 129 -14.76 6.51 -21.93
C ASP A 129 -16.24 6.97 -21.83
N ASP A 130 -16.66 7.50 -20.68
CA ASP A 130 -18.04 7.98 -20.44
C ASP A 130 -18.30 9.44 -20.90
N GLY A 131 -17.29 10.16 -21.43
CA GLY A 131 -17.36 11.62 -21.66
C GLY A 131 -16.97 12.17 -23.04
N GLY A 132 -16.56 11.33 -24.00
CA GLY A 132 -16.20 11.81 -25.35
C GLY A 132 -17.43 12.03 -26.23
N PRO A 133 -17.57 13.16 -26.98
CA PRO A 133 -18.58 13.24 -28.02
C PRO A 133 -18.31 12.12 -29.03
N GLY A 134 -19.27 11.21 -29.20
CA GLY A 134 -19.22 10.18 -30.22
C GLY A 134 -18.87 10.78 -31.59
N PRO A 135 -18.19 10.03 -32.47
CA PRO A 135 -17.76 10.56 -33.76
C PRO A 135 -18.96 11.19 -34.50
N PRO A 136 -18.80 12.37 -35.12
CA PRO A 136 -19.92 13.02 -35.80
C PRO A 136 -20.47 12.07 -36.86
N HIS A 137 -21.76 11.74 -36.71
CA HIS A 137 -22.50 11.02 -37.74
C HIS A 137 -22.40 11.84 -39.04
N PRO A 138 -21.98 11.25 -40.17
CA PRO A 138 -22.04 11.95 -41.44
C PRO A 138 -23.51 12.14 -41.80
N GLU A 139 -24.00 13.38 -41.73
CA GLU A 139 -25.28 13.77 -42.31
C GLU A 139 -25.21 13.57 -43.84
N GLY A 140 -26.15 12.77 -44.35
CA GLY A 140 -26.38 12.56 -45.78
C GLY A 140 -27.61 13.31 -46.26
#